data_AF-A0ABD2BQ33-F1
#
_entry.id   AF-A0ABD2BQ33-F1
#
_cell.length_a   1.000
_cell.length_b   1.000
_cell.length_c   1.000
_cell.angle_alpha   90.00
_cell.angle_beta   90.00
_cell.angle_gamma   90.00
#
_symmetry.space_group_name_H-M   'P 1'
#
loop_
_entity.id
_entity.type
_entity.pdbx_description
1 polymer ?
#
loop_
_entity_poly.entity_id
_entity_poly.type
_entity_poly.pdbx_seq_one_letter_code
_entity_poly.pdbx_strand_id
1 'polypeptide(L)'
;MTLTKVAITRLKREALRKLFTEIKQFSLTEKYETKQEKLTFLNYTKLPLYFLVIIAFSMGLAEVLYYVSRVVDGFQTAKQNSSIGYKLPYKTLEIMDLKDSRTYALICAYQILFVPCVVLGYVGFDYMFVNLSIQVIAQFAILSYKVKIILDNSKNCHDGMKELVLRHYRLIRLTEELENNFNIPIMQQLMGSTMHICISGYYVLTSSNFGKAIYDYEWYNLPATEARFFLICMIRTQKPQCLTSGKFAILSLTNFTDILKTSMGYLSVLRTFV
;
A
#
# COMPACT_ATOMS: atom_id res chain seq x y z
N MET A 1 3.78 8.64 -4.83
CA MET A 1 4.20 7.24 -4.62
C MET A 1 4.23 6.46 -5.93
N THR A 2 3.14 6.40 -6.69
CA THR A 2 3.08 5.71 -8.00
C THR A 2 4.13 6.18 -9.00
N LEU A 3 4.20 7.49 -9.28
CA LEU A 3 5.18 8.06 -10.20
C LEU A 3 6.62 7.76 -9.78
N THR A 4 6.92 7.82 -8.47
CA THR A 4 8.24 7.49 -7.93
C THR A 4 8.57 6.01 -8.14
N LYS A 5 7.63 5.09 -7.86
CA LYS A 5 7.81 3.65 -8.12
C LYS A 5 8.03 3.37 -9.60
N VAL A 6 7.28 4.00 -10.49
CA VAL A 6 7.46 3.88 -11.95
C VAL A 6 8.84 4.39 -12.38
N ALA A 7 9.27 5.54 -11.86
CA ALA A 7 10.59 6.10 -12.14
C ALA A 7 11.72 5.17 -11.65
N ILE A 8 11.64 4.68 -10.41
CA ILE A 8 12.63 3.74 -9.85
C ILE A 8 12.70 2.45 -10.68
N THR A 9 11.55 1.91 -11.08
CA THR A 9 11.48 0.70 -11.92
C THR A 9 12.16 0.92 -13.27
N ARG A 10 12.00 2.12 -13.86
CA ARG A 10 12.68 2.47 -15.11
C ARG A 10 14.19 2.64 -14.91
N LEU A 11 14.62 3.32 -13.85
CA LEU A 11 16.04 3.53 -13.55
C LEU A 11 16.77 2.22 -13.25
N LYS A 12 16.13 1.31 -12.51
CA LYS A 12 16.72 0.01 -12.10
C LYS A 12 16.34 -1.14 -13.04
N ARG A 13 15.85 -0.85 -14.26
CA ARG A 13 15.32 -1.86 -15.20
C ARG A 13 16.32 -2.98 -15.51
N GLU A 14 17.60 -2.64 -15.68
CA GLU A 14 18.62 -3.64 -16.00
C GLU A 14 18.93 -4.55 -14.82
N ALA A 15 19.05 -3.98 -13.61
CA ALA A 15 19.25 -4.75 -12.38
C ALA A 15 18.07 -5.68 -12.11
N LEU A 16 16.83 -5.18 -12.24
CA LEU A 16 15.63 -6.00 -12.13
C LEU A 16 15.59 -7.12 -13.18
N ARG A 17 15.98 -6.84 -14.43
CA ARG A 17 16.05 -7.86 -15.47
C ARG A 17 17.06 -8.96 -15.12
N LYS A 18 18.22 -8.61 -14.56
CA LYS A 18 19.22 -9.59 -14.09
C LYS A 18 18.63 -10.47 -12.99
N LEU A 19 18.00 -9.89 -11.96
CA LEU A 19 17.30 -10.64 -10.91
C LEU A 19 16.29 -11.65 -11.48
N PHE A 20 15.43 -11.20 -12.41
CA PHE A 20 14.45 -12.06 -13.06
C PHE A 20 15.09 -13.20 -13.85
N THR A 21 16.17 -12.91 -14.60
CA THR A 21 16.88 -13.92 -15.37
C THR A 21 17.55 -14.94 -14.45
N GLU A 22 18.17 -14.52 -13.34
CA GLU A 22 18.78 -15.45 -12.39
C GLU A 22 17.74 -16.35 -11.72
N ILE A 23 16.62 -15.80 -11.23
CA ILE A 23 15.52 -16.59 -10.65
C ILE A 23 14.96 -17.58 -11.67
N LYS A 24 14.78 -17.14 -12.92
CA LYS A 24 14.33 -18.03 -14.01
C LYS A 24 15.34 -19.14 -14.28
N GLN A 25 16.64 -18.82 -14.24
CA GLN A 25 17.70 -19.80 -14.41
C GLN A 25 17.68 -20.84 -13.29
N PHE A 26 17.54 -20.43 -12.02
CA PHE A 26 17.36 -21.35 -10.90
C PHE A 26 16.20 -22.31 -11.13
N SER A 27 15.02 -21.77 -11.47
CA SER A 27 13.83 -22.57 -11.75
C SER A 27 13.99 -23.53 -12.94
N LEU A 28 14.81 -23.21 -13.93
CA LEU A 28 15.07 -24.07 -15.10
C LEU A 28 16.11 -25.15 -14.81
N THR A 29 17.14 -24.82 -14.02
CA THR A 29 18.17 -25.79 -13.59
C THR A 29 17.65 -26.78 -12.56
N GLU A 30 16.52 -26.48 -11.92
CA GLU A 30 15.94 -27.31 -10.90
C GLU A 30 15.15 -28.50 -11.49
N LYS A 31 15.84 -29.65 -11.58
CA LYS A 31 15.18 -30.94 -11.78
C LYS A 31 14.58 -31.36 -10.44
N TYR A 32 13.26 -31.22 -10.29
CA TYR A 32 12.56 -31.75 -9.13
C TYR A 32 12.66 -33.27 -9.14
N GLU A 33 13.40 -33.85 -8.19
CA GLU A 33 13.64 -35.30 -8.14
C GLU A 33 12.42 -36.03 -7.60
N THR A 34 11.69 -35.39 -6.68
CA THR A 34 10.53 -35.98 -6.02
C THR A 34 9.25 -35.19 -6.30
N LYS A 35 8.13 -35.89 -6.49
CA LYS A 35 6.80 -35.28 -6.67
C LYS A 35 6.41 -34.39 -5.49
N GLN A 36 6.85 -34.74 -4.27
CA GLN A 36 6.70 -33.95 -3.05
C GLN A 36 7.50 -32.65 -3.08
N GLU A 37 8.75 -32.65 -3.58
CA GLU A 37 9.57 -31.44 -3.71
C GLU A 37 8.89 -30.41 -4.64
N LYS A 38 8.40 -30.87 -5.78
CA LYS A 38 7.65 -30.05 -6.74
C LYS A 38 6.34 -29.52 -6.13
N LEU A 39 5.61 -30.34 -5.38
CA LEU A 39 4.36 -29.93 -4.73
C LEU A 39 4.62 -28.88 -3.65
N THR A 40 5.67 -29.06 -2.84
CA THR A 40 6.10 -28.11 -1.82
C THR A 40 6.42 -26.75 -2.46
N PHE A 41 7.24 -26.72 -3.51
CA PHE A 41 7.56 -25.48 -4.23
C PHE A 41 6.32 -24.79 -4.81
N LEU A 42 5.43 -25.57 -5.45
CA LEU A 42 4.19 -25.05 -6.01
C LEU A 42 3.27 -24.47 -4.94
N ASN A 43 3.20 -25.08 -3.76
CA ASN A 43 2.41 -24.55 -2.65
C ASN A 43 3.00 -23.24 -2.11
N TYR A 44 4.32 -23.18 -1.90
CA TYR A 44 5.00 -21.94 -1.49
C TYR A 44 4.84 -20.80 -2.48
N THR A 45 4.74 -21.11 -3.79
CA THR A 45 4.65 -20.10 -4.83
C THR A 45 3.21 -19.70 -5.16
N LYS A 46 2.30 -20.66 -5.32
CA LYS A 46 0.93 -20.41 -5.81
C LYS A 46 -0.01 -19.90 -4.71
N LEU A 47 0.10 -20.43 -3.49
CA LEU A 47 -0.79 -20.06 -2.39
C LEU A 47 -0.74 -18.55 -2.09
N PRO A 48 0.43 -17.94 -1.82
CA PRO A 48 0.50 -16.48 -1.61
C PRO A 48 0.12 -15.68 -2.87
N LEU A 49 0.34 -16.22 -4.07
CA LEU A 49 -0.05 -15.57 -5.32
C LEU A 49 -1.57 -15.44 -5.46
N TYR A 50 -2.33 -16.48 -5.10
CA TYR A 50 -3.80 -16.42 -5.04
C TYR A 50 -4.27 -15.34 -4.07
N PHE A 51 -3.68 -15.28 -2.87
CA PHE A 51 -4.00 -14.22 -1.90
C PHE A 51 -3.74 -12.82 -2.46
N LEU A 52 -2.61 -12.61 -3.14
CA LEU A 52 -2.28 -11.32 -3.76
C LEU A 52 -3.25 -10.94 -4.88
N VAL A 53 -3.67 -11.90 -5.70
CA VAL A 53 -4.67 -11.67 -6.77
C VAL A 53 -6.01 -11.27 -6.17
N ILE A 54 -6.45 -11.93 -5.09
CA ILE A 54 -7.69 -11.59 -4.38
C ILE A 54 -7.62 -10.16 -3.82
N ILE A 55 -6.48 -9.78 -3.22
CA ILE A 55 -6.27 -8.42 -2.69
C ILE A 55 -6.28 -7.38 -3.82
N ALA A 56 -5.61 -7.66 -4.94
CA ALA A 56 -5.60 -6.75 -6.09
C ALA A 56 -7.01 -6.56 -6.68
N PHE A 57 -7.79 -7.64 -6.78
CA PHE A 57 -9.17 -7.58 -7.25
C PHE A 57 -10.06 -6.78 -6.30
N SER A 58 -9.94 -6.99 -4.99
CA SER A 58 -10.76 -6.26 -4.00
C SER A 58 -10.43 -4.76 -3.99
N MET A 59 -9.15 -4.38 -4.15
CA MET A 59 -8.74 -2.99 -4.30
C MET A 59 -9.34 -2.34 -5.56
N GLY A 60 -9.21 -2.99 -6.72
CA GLY A 60 -9.77 -2.46 -7.97
C GLY A 60 -11.29 -2.32 -7.93
N LEU A 61 -12.00 -3.29 -7.32
CA LEU A 61 -13.44 -3.20 -7.12
C LEU A 61 -13.82 -2.01 -6.24
N ALA A 62 -13.12 -1.79 -5.13
CA ALA A 62 -13.39 -0.69 -4.21
C ALA A 62 -13.24 0.68 -4.89
N GLU A 63 -12.24 0.84 -5.75
CA GLU A 63 -12.01 2.09 -6.49
C GLU A 63 -13.07 2.36 -7.56
N VAL A 64 -13.50 1.31 -8.27
CA VAL A 64 -14.62 1.42 -9.23
C VAL A 64 -15.90 1.83 -8.51
N LEU A 65 -16.21 1.18 -7.38
CA LEU A 65 -17.39 1.52 -6.57
C LEU A 65 -17.32 2.95 -6.05
N TYR A 66 -16.15 3.38 -5.55
CA TYR A 66 -15.92 4.76 -5.10
C TYR A 66 -16.16 5.76 -6.25
N TYR A 67 -15.60 5.49 -7.43
CA TYR A 67 -15.75 6.36 -8.58
C TYR A 67 -17.21 6.50 -9.03
N VAL A 68 -17.91 5.37 -9.16
CA VAL A 68 -19.33 5.35 -9.54
C VAL A 68 -20.18 6.08 -8.51
N SER A 69 -19.97 5.85 -7.21
CA SER A 69 -20.67 6.55 -6.14
C SER A 69 -20.53 8.07 -6.27
N ARG A 70 -19.30 8.55 -6.53
CA ARG A 70 -19.04 9.99 -6.67
C ARG A 70 -19.67 10.59 -7.91
N VAL A 71 -19.69 9.86 -9.03
CA VAL A 71 -20.36 10.32 -10.26
C VAL A 71 -21.87 10.48 -10.02
N VAL A 72 -22.48 9.49 -9.36
CA VAL A 72 -23.91 9.52 -8.98
C VAL A 72 -24.20 10.70 -8.05
N ASP A 73 -23.40 10.90 -7.00
CA ASP A 73 -23.53 12.04 -6.09
C ASP A 73 -23.41 13.38 -6.82
N GLY A 74 -22.47 13.48 -7.77
CA GLY A 74 -22.28 14.68 -8.58
C GLY A 74 -23.50 15.04 -9.43
N PHE A 75 -24.14 14.05 -10.06
CA PHE A 75 -25.38 14.24 -10.82
C PHE A 75 -26.58 14.57 -9.91
N GLN A 76 -26.70 13.91 -8.77
CA GLN A 76 -27.79 14.17 -7.81
C GLN A 76 -27.71 15.58 -7.23
N THR A 77 -26.51 16.03 -6.88
CA THR A 77 -26.27 17.37 -6.32
C THR A 77 -26.62 18.47 -7.32
N ALA A 78 -26.20 18.32 -8.59
CA ALA A 78 -26.53 19.27 -9.65
C ALA A 78 -28.04 19.34 -9.96
N LYS A 79 -28.76 18.23 -9.77
CA LYS A 79 -30.22 18.19 -9.95
C LYS A 79 -30.98 18.87 -8.80
N GLN A 80 -30.46 18.82 -7.57
CA GLN A 80 -31.10 19.40 -6.39
C GLN A 80 -30.79 20.89 -6.20
N ASN A 81 -29.56 21.33 -6.48
CA ASN A 81 -29.12 22.71 -6.25
C ASN A 81 -28.62 23.35 -7.55
N SER A 82 -29.47 24.12 -8.23
CA SER A 82 -29.13 24.81 -9.49
C SER A 82 -27.98 25.82 -9.37
N SER A 83 -27.62 26.21 -8.15
CA SER A 83 -26.53 27.15 -7.83
C SER A 83 -25.17 26.47 -7.58
N ILE A 84 -25.15 25.17 -7.30
CA ILE A 84 -23.92 24.40 -7.03
C ILE A 84 -23.65 23.55 -8.28
N GLY A 85 -22.62 23.91 -9.04
CA GLY A 85 -22.22 23.19 -10.26
C GLY A 85 -21.85 21.73 -10.01
N TYR A 86 -21.60 20.98 -11.09
CA TYR A 86 -21.27 19.57 -11.00
C TYR A 86 -19.98 19.34 -10.19
N LYS A 87 -20.03 18.39 -9.25
CA LYS A 87 -18.89 18.01 -8.41
C LYS A 87 -18.12 16.85 -9.02
N LEU A 88 -16.84 17.05 -9.30
CA LEU A 88 -15.99 16.01 -9.90
C LEU A 88 -15.68 14.85 -8.93
N PRO A 89 -15.59 13.60 -9.44
CA PRO A 89 -15.21 12.44 -8.63
C PRO A 89 -13.84 12.57 -7.98
N TYR A 90 -12.84 13.00 -8.76
CA TYR A 90 -11.55 13.44 -8.27
C TYR A 90 -11.46 14.95 -8.40
N LYS A 91 -11.15 15.63 -7.29
CA LYS A 91 -10.91 17.06 -7.29
C LYS A 91 -9.65 17.37 -8.10
N THR A 92 -9.83 18.01 -9.25
CA THR A 92 -8.75 18.55 -10.10
C THR A 92 -8.77 20.07 -10.05
N LEU A 93 -7.69 20.71 -10.51
CA LEU A 93 -7.61 22.17 -10.58
C LEU A 93 -8.82 22.72 -11.35
N GLU A 94 -9.57 23.64 -10.74
CA GLU A 94 -10.80 24.23 -11.29
C GLU A 94 -10.47 25.27 -12.37
N ILE A 95 -9.98 24.80 -13.52
CA ILE A 95 -9.64 25.68 -14.65
C ILE A 95 -10.90 26.05 -15.47
N MET A 96 -12.01 25.31 -15.31
CA MET A 96 -13.25 25.50 -16.09
C MET A 96 -14.49 25.47 -15.19
N ASP A 97 -15.39 26.43 -15.38
CA ASP A 97 -16.73 26.46 -14.78
C ASP A 97 -17.57 25.28 -15.28
N LEU A 98 -17.83 24.29 -14.41
CA LEU A 98 -18.60 23.08 -14.73
C LEU A 98 -20.11 23.31 -14.65
N LYS A 99 -20.64 24.18 -15.52
CA LYS A 99 -22.09 24.46 -15.60
C LYS A 99 -22.81 23.49 -16.55
N ASP A 100 -22.11 22.97 -17.56
CA ASP A 100 -22.71 22.10 -18.58
C ASP A 100 -22.54 20.60 -18.31
N SER A 101 -23.64 19.85 -18.42
CA SER A 101 -23.70 18.38 -18.26
C SER A 101 -22.77 17.62 -19.22
N ARG A 102 -22.64 18.09 -20.47
CA ARG A 102 -21.79 17.45 -21.49
C ARG A 102 -20.31 17.55 -21.15
N THR A 103 -19.86 18.73 -20.75
CA THR A 103 -18.48 18.99 -20.35
C THR A 103 -18.11 18.17 -19.10
N TYR A 104 -19.04 18.06 -18.14
CA TYR A 104 -18.88 17.19 -16.97
C TYR A 104 -18.74 15.71 -17.36
N ALA A 105 -19.60 15.19 -18.25
CA ALA A 105 -19.52 13.81 -18.70
C ALA A 105 -18.19 13.49 -19.42
N LEU A 106 -17.68 14.41 -20.25
CA LEU A 106 -16.40 14.27 -20.93
C LEU A 106 -15.22 14.24 -19.94
N ILE A 107 -15.24 15.07 -18.91
CA ILE A 107 -14.18 15.08 -17.88
C ILE A 107 -14.25 13.81 -17.04
N CYS A 108 -15.44 13.32 -16.71
CA CYS A 108 -15.61 12.02 -16.06
C CYS A 108 -15.11 10.87 -16.96
N ALA A 109 -15.38 10.90 -18.26
CA ALA A 109 -14.85 9.91 -19.19
C ALA A 109 -13.31 9.97 -19.32
N TYR A 110 -12.73 11.16 -19.19
CA TYR A 110 -11.29 11.33 -19.11
C TYR A 110 -10.73 10.76 -17.79
N GLN A 111 -11.32 11.12 -16.65
CA GLN A 111 -10.83 10.68 -15.34
C GLN A 111 -10.87 9.15 -15.17
N ILE A 112 -11.91 8.47 -15.65
CA ILE A 112 -12.02 7.01 -15.52
C ILE A 112 -10.90 6.27 -16.27
N LEU A 113 -10.38 6.81 -17.36
CA LEU A 113 -9.26 6.20 -18.10
C LEU A 113 -7.95 6.24 -17.29
N PHE A 114 -7.75 7.26 -16.45
CA PHE A 114 -6.55 7.38 -15.63
C PHE A 114 -6.57 6.47 -14.40
N VAL A 115 -7.75 6.11 -13.89
CA VAL A 115 -7.88 5.31 -12.67
C VAL A 115 -7.14 3.97 -12.80
N PRO A 116 -7.39 3.10 -13.81
CA PRO A 116 -6.66 1.85 -13.95
C PRO A 116 -5.14 2.02 -14.06
N CYS A 117 -4.67 3.08 -14.74
CA CYS A 117 -3.23 3.32 -14.89
C CYS A 117 -2.54 3.61 -13.56
N VAL A 118 -3.17 4.40 -12.69
CA VAL A 118 -2.65 4.71 -11.34
C VAL A 118 -2.60 3.44 -10.49
N VAL A 119 -3.65 2.62 -10.57
CA VAL A 119 -3.84 1.41 -9.77
C VAL A 119 -2.86 0.32 -10.17
N LEU A 120 -2.77 0.02 -11.45
CA LEU A 120 -1.82 -0.95 -11.99
C LEU A 120 -0.38 -0.51 -11.72
N GLY A 121 -0.08 0.78 -11.83
CA GLY A 121 1.23 1.33 -11.51
C GLY A 121 1.59 1.23 -10.02
N TYR A 122 0.60 1.38 -9.13
CA TYR A 122 0.78 1.23 -7.69
C TYR A 122 0.97 -0.23 -7.28
N VAL A 123 -0.02 -1.07 -7.60
CA VAL A 123 -0.10 -2.48 -7.18
C VAL A 123 0.94 -3.33 -7.90
N GLY A 124 1.22 -3.04 -9.18
CA GLY A 124 2.13 -3.85 -10.00
C GLY A 124 3.57 -3.88 -9.45
N PHE A 125 4.04 -2.78 -8.88
CA PHE A 125 5.37 -2.73 -8.27
C PHE A 125 5.46 -3.60 -7.01
N ASP A 126 4.48 -3.47 -6.12
CA ASP A 126 4.43 -4.24 -4.88
C ASP A 126 4.24 -5.74 -5.19
N TYR A 127 3.42 -6.05 -6.20
CA TYR A 127 3.27 -7.40 -6.70
C TYR A 127 4.59 -7.96 -7.22
N MET A 128 5.34 -7.21 -8.03
CA MET A 128 6.67 -7.64 -8.50
C MET A 128 7.61 -7.95 -7.35
N PHE A 129 7.71 -7.07 -6.35
CA PHE A 129 8.56 -7.28 -5.18
C PHE A 129 8.18 -8.55 -4.41
N VAL A 130 6.89 -8.72 -4.09
CA VAL A 130 6.42 -9.87 -3.31
C VAL A 130 6.62 -11.17 -4.08
N ASN A 131 6.37 -11.17 -5.40
CA ASN A 131 6.62 -12.34 -6.23
C ASN A 131 8.09 -12.77 -6.24
N LEU A 132 9.01 -11.82 -6.46
CA LEU A 132 10.44 -12.11 -6.42
C LEU A 132 10.86 -12.64 -5.05
N SER A 133 10.35 -12.03 -3.97
CA SER A 133 10.63 -12.46 -2.60
C SER A 133 10.14 -13.88 -2.33
N ILE A 134 8.92 -14.22 -2.75
CA ILE A 134 8.35 -15.57 -2.63
C ILE A 134 9.20 -16.58 -3.39
N GLN A 135 9.66 -16.25 -4.60
CA GLN A 135 10.52 -17.14 -5.39
C GLN A 135 11.85 -17.41 -4.68
N VAL A 136 12.48 -16.38 -4.11
CA VAL A 136 13.72 -16.53 -3.32
C VAL A 136 13.49 -17.38 -2.08
N ILE A 137 12.42 -17.13 -1.32
CA ILE A 137 12.05 -17.93 -0.13
C ILE A 137 11.80 -19.39 -0.52
N ALA A 138 11.09 -19.64 -1.62
CA ALA A 138 10.82 -20.99 -2.10
C ALA A 138 12.11 -21.72 -2.50
N GLN A 139 13.07 -21.03 -3.12
CA GLN A 139 14.39 -21.59 -3.44
C GLN A 139 15.20 -21.93 -2.19
N PHE A 140 15.18 -21.09 -1.15
CA PHE A 140 15.78 -21.43 0.15
C PHE A 140 15.11 -22.66 0.80
N ALA A 141 13.78 -22.77 0.71
CA ALA A 141 13.05 -23.91 1.25
C ALA A 141 13.44 -25.23 0.55
N ILE A 142 13.59 -25.22 -0.78
CA ILE A 142 14.06 -26.40 -1.52
C ILE A 142 15.52 -26.72 -1.16
N LEU A 143 16.38 -25.70 -1.08
CA LEU A 143 17.77 -25.91 -0.70
C LEU A 143 17.86 -26.60 0.67
N SER A 144 17.08 -26.14 1.66
CA SER A 144 16.99 -26.75 2.99
C SER A 144 16.52 -28.21 2.95
N TYR A 145 15.56 -28.53 2.07
CA TYR A 145 15.11 -29.90 1.87
C TYR A 145 16.23 -30.79 1.28
N LYS A 146 16.98 -30.29 0.30
CA LYS A 146 18.12 -30.99 -0.32
C LYS A 146 19.27 -31.25 0.65
N VAL A 147 19.52 -30.34 1.59
CA VAL A 147 20.52 -30.56 2.67
C VAL A 147 20.24 -31.85 3.42
N LYS A 148 18.99 -32.09 3.81
CA LYS A 148 18.60 -33.28 4.58
C LYS A 148 18.84 -34.58 3.79
N ILE A 149 18.44 -34.60 2.52
CA ILE A 149 18.62 -35.75 1.64
C ILE A 149 20.10 -36.08 1.40
N ILE A 150 20.94 -35.06 1.24
CA ILE A 150 22.38 -35.24 1.02
C ILE A 150 23.05 -35.75 2.30
N LEU A 151 22.67 -35.22 3.47
CA LEU A 151 23.18 -35.67 4.77
C LEU A 151 22.85 -37.14 5.04
N ASP A 152 21.67 -37.60 4.63
CA ASP A 152 21.25 -39.00 4.78
C ASP A 152 21.98 -39.95 3.79
N ASN A 153 22.52 -39.44 2.68
CA ASN A 153 23.19 -40.22 1.63
C ASN A 153 24.73 -40.07 1.69
N SER A 154 25.42 -40.98 2.40
CA SER A 154 26.87 -40.86 2.65
C SER A 154 27.79 -41.00 1.43
N LYS A 155 27.33 -41.62 0.33
CA LYS A 155 28.20 -42.03 -0.79
C LYS A 155 28.74 -40.88 -1.67
N ASN A 156 28.03 -39.74 -1.76
CA ASN A 156 28.39 -38.60 -2.64
C ASN A 156 28.34 -37.25 -1.88
N CYS A 157 28.60 -37.26 -0.57
CA CYS A 157 28.40 -36.10 0.30
C CYS A 157 29.27 -34.89 -0.08
N HIS A 158 30.53 -35.10 -0.49
CA HIS A 158 31.47 -34.00 -0.76
C HIS A 158 31.06 -33.15 -1.97
N ASP A 159 30.80 -33.78 -3.13
CA ASP A 159 30.40 -33.07 -4.35
C ASP A 159 29.01 -32.42 -4.20
N GLY A 160 28.09 -33.11 -3.52
CA GLY A 160 26.77 -32.57 -3.19
C GLY A 160 26.84 -31.33 -2.28
N MET A 161 27.70 -31.35 -1.26
CA MET A 161 27.91 -30.20 -0.38
C MET A 161 28.53 -29.01 -1.11
N LYS A 162 29.52 -29.24 -1.99
CA LYS A 162 30.13 -28.16 -2.78
C LYS A 162 29.10 -27.43 -3.65
N GLU A 163 28.26 -28.17 -4.36
CA GLU A 163 27.18 -27.61 -5.18
C GLU A 163 26.15 -26.87 -4.31
N LEU A 164 25.82 -27.42 -3.13
CA LEU A 164 24.88 -26.81 -2.20
C LEU A 164 25.39 -25.47 -1.65
N VAL A 165 26.65 -25.41 -1.23
CA VAL A 165 27.29 -24.17 -0.75
C VAL A 165 27.34 -23.12 -1.86
N LEU A 166 27.70 -23.51 -3.09
CA LEU A 166 27.71 -22.60 -4.23
C LEU A 166 26.31 -22.02 -4.51
N ARG A 167 25.27 -22.85 -4.44
CA ARG A 167 23.88 -22.41 -4.60
C ARG A 167 23.43 -21.48 -3.48
N HIS A 168 23.75 -21.82 -2.24
CA HIS A 168 23.44 -20.98 -1.09
C HIS A 168 24.03 -19.58 -1.24
N TYR A 169 25.32 -19.52 -1.61
CA TYR A 169 26.03 -18.27 -1.86
C TYR A 169 25.35 -17.42 -2.94
N ARG A 170 24.95 -18.03 -4.07
CA ARG A 170 24.24 -17.30 -5.14
C ARG A 170 22.87 -16.79 -4.68
N LEU A 171 22.11 -17.55 -3.89
CA LEU A 171 20.82 -17.12 -3.36
C LEU A 171 20.95 -15.97 -2.34
N ILE A 172 22.00 -15.97 -1.52
CA ILE A 172 22.30 -14.85 -0.63
C ILE A 172 22.58 -13.59 -1.45
N ARG A 173 23.47 -13.67 -2.44
CA ARG A 173 23.78 -12.55 -3.33
C ARG A 173 22.52 -12.01 -4.04
N LEU A 174 21.65 -12.90 -4.52
CA LEU A 174 20.38 -12.53 -5.14
C LEU A 174 19.47 -11.77 -4.16
N THR A 175 19.47 -12.16 -2.88
CA THR A 175 18.70 -11.50 -1.82
C THR A 175 19.24 -10.10 -1.52
N GLU A 176 20.56 -9.93 -1.48
CA GLU A 176 21.20 -8.61 -1.32
C GLU A 176 20.89 -7.69 -2.50
N GLU A 177 20.93 -8.22 -3.73
CA GLU A 177 20.55 -7.47 -4.92
C GLU A 177 19.05 -7.09 -4.88
N LEU A 178 18.18 -8.00 -4.44
CA LEU A 178 16.76 -7.71 -4.24
C LEU A 178 16.59 -6.58 -3.21
N GLU A 179 17.21 -6.66 -2.04
CA GLU A 179 17.14 -5.64 -1.00
C GLU A 179 17.62 -4.28 -1.51
N ASN A 180 18.78 -4.22 -2.16
CA ASN A 180 19.33 -2.99 -2.72
C ASN A 180 18.44 -2.37 -3.81
N ASN A 181 17.66 -3.18 -4.54
CA ASN A 181 16.74 -2.69 -5.54
C ASN A 181 15.46 -2.12 -4.91
N PHE A 182 14.94 -2.74 -3.86
CA PHE A 182 13.61 -2.47 -3.30
C PHE A 182 13.61 -1.69 -1.97
N ASN A 183 14.74 -1.51 -1.30
CA ASN A 183 14.86 -0.82 0.01
C ASN A 183 14.25 0.59 0.03
N ILE A 184 14.61 1.45 -0.93
CA ILE A 184 14.12 2.84 -1.03
C ILE A 184 12.61 2.86 -1.32
N PRO A 185 12.08 2.13 -2.32
CA PRO A 185 10.64 1.99 -2.52
C PRO A 185 9.86 1.52 -1.29
N ILE A 186 10.39 0.55 -0.54
CA ILE A 186 9.76 0.04 0.69
C ILE A 186 9.74 1.12 1.77
N MET A 187 10.85 1.83 1.97
CA MET A 187 10.92 2.95 2.91
C MET A 187 9.92 4.04 2.54
N GLN A 188 9.85 4.40 1.25
CA GLN A 188 8.86 5.36 0.75
C GLN A 188 7.43 4.88 1.02
N GLN A 189 7.16 3.58 0.85
CA GLN A 189 5.85 2.97 1.08
C GLN A 189 5.40 3.10 2.55
N LEU A 190 6.29 2.76 3.48
CA LEU A 190 6.02 2.83 4.91
C LEU A 190 5.78 4.26 5.39
N MET A 191 6.61 5.21 4.96
CA MET A 191 6.44 6.62 5.33
C MET A 191 5.16 7.21 4.71
N GLY A 192 4.91 6.94 3.43
CA GLY A 192 3.75 7.46 2.71
C GLY A 192 2.41 6.95 3.24
N SER A 193 2.32 5.64 3.52
CA SER A 193 1.11 5.04 4.10
C SER A 193 0.81 5.56 5.50
N THR A 194 1.83 5.67 6.35
CA THR A 194 1.67 6.22 7.71
C THR A 194 1.21 7.68 7.66
N MET A 195 1.84 8.51 6.82
CA MET A 195 1.42 9.91 6.63
C MET A 195 -0.03 10.00 6.16
N HIS A 196 -0.44 9.15 5.21
CA HIS A 196 -1.81 9.10 4.71
C HIS A 196 -2.81 8.75 5.81
N ILE A 197 -2.55 7.70 6.60
CA ILE A 197 -3.40 7.30 7.73
C ILE A 197 -3.52 8.44 8.77
N CYS A 198 -2.42 9.11 9.10
CA CYS A 198 -2.42 10.22 10.04
C CYS A 198 -3.22 11.42 9.54
N ILE A 199 -3.10 11.77 8.26
CA ILE A 199 -3.88 12.85 7.65
C ILE A 199 -5.37 12.48 7.62
N SER A 200 -5.71 11.27 7.17
CA SER A 200 -7.10 10.78 7.18
C SER A 200 -7.68 10.79 8.60
N GLY A 201 -6.91 10.34 9.59
CA GLY A 201 -7.27 10.41 11.00
C GLY A 201 -7.55 11.86 11.41
N TYR A 202 -6.61 12.77 11.19
CA TYR A 202 -6.79 14.20 11.47
C TYR A 202 -8.03 14.80 10.81
N TYR A 203 -8.31 14.48 9.55
CA TYR A 203 -9.53 14.95 8.86
C TYR A 203 -10.80 14.46 9.54
N VAL A 204 -10.87 13.18 9.92
CA VAL A 204 -12.00 12.63 10.67
C VAL A 204 -12.17 13.39 11.98
N LEU A 205 -11.09 13.63 12.73
CA LEU A 205 -11.14 14.34 14.00
C LEU A 205 -11.55 15.81 13.83
N THR A 206 -11.03 16.50 12.82
CA THR A 206 -11.32 17.93 12.58
C THR A 206 -12.72 18.13 12.01
N SER A 207 -13.23 17.17 11.23
CA SER A 207 -14.63 17.19 10.75
C SER A 207 -15.65 17.10 11.88
N SER A 208 -15.22 16.69 13.08
CA SER A 208 -16.04 16.66 14.30
C SER A 208 -16.13 18.01 15.03
N ASN A 209 -15.66 19.12 14.44
CA ASN A 209 -15.84 20.51 14.92
C ASN A 209 -17.31 20.98 15.05
N PHE A 210 -18.26 20.06 14.92
CA PHE A 210 -19.67 20.22 15.21
C PHE A 210 -19.94 20.95 16.53
N GLY A 211 -19.18 20.64 17.59
CA GLY A 211 -19.30 21.33 18.88
C GLY A 211 -19.00 22.82 18.80
N LYS A 212 -17.96 23.21 18.05
CA LYS A 212 -17.59 24.60 17.84
C LYS A 212 -18.60 25.34 16.97
N ALA A 213 -19.09 24.69 15.91
CA ALA A 213 -20.11 25.27 15.05
C ALA A 213 -21.44 25.55 15.79
N ILE A 214 -21.83 24.67 16.73
CA ILE A 214 -22.99 24.92 17.60
C ILE A 214 -22.69 26.03 18.60
N TYR A 215 -21.49 26.07 19.16
CA TYR A 215 -21.08 27.12 20.11
C TYR A 215 -21.09 28.51 19.47
N ASP A 216 -20.63 28.63 18.23
CA ASP A 216 -20.58 29.88 17.47
C ASP A 216 -21.96 30.32 16.96
N TYR A 217 -22.99 29.47 17.07
CA TYR A 217 -24.37 29.81 16.78
C TYR A 217 -25.02 30.54 17.98
N GLU A 218 -26.00 31.40 17.74
CA GLU A 218 -26.79 32.06 18.80
C GLU A 218 -27.78 31.08 19.47
N TRP A 219 -27.30 29.90 19.90
CA TRP A 219 -28.12 28.82 20.46
C TRP A 219 -28.88 29.22 21.73
N TYR A 220 -28.40 30.25 22.42
CA TYR A 220 -29.04 30.84 23.60
C TYR A 220 -30.32 31.63 23.27
N ASN A 221 -30.54 31.99 22.00
CA ASN A 221 -31.77 32.64 21.52
C ASN A 221 -32.87 31.62 21.12
N LEU A 222 -32.57 30.32 21.13
CA LEU A 222 -33.53 29.26 20.79
C LEU A 222 -34.47 28.91 21.96
N PRO A 223 -35.65 28.33 21.67
CA PRO A 223 -36.51 27.74 22.70
C PRO A 223 -35.75 26.70 23.54
N ALA A 224 -36.05 26.64 24.84
CA ALA A 224 -35.32 25.80 25.81
C ALA A 224 -35.25 24.31 25.41
N THR A 225 -36.25 23.80 24.70
CA THR A 225 -36.29 22.43 24.16
C THR A 225 -35.21 22.18 23.11
N GLU A 226 -34.96 23.14 22.21
CA GLU A 226 -33.99 23.02 21.13
C GLU A 226 -32.56 23.30 21.62
N ALA A 227 -32.39 24.33 22.47
CA ALA A 227 -31.13 24.66 23.10
C ALA A 227 -30.56 23.48 23.91
N ARG A 228 -31.43 22.66 24.53
CA ARG A 228 -31.04 21.46 25.28
C ARG A 228 -30.39 20.39 24.39
N PHE A 229 -30.86 20.21 23.15
CA PHE A 229 -30.23 19.28 22.20
C PHE A 229 -28.83 19.75 21.81
N PHE A 230 -28.67 21.05 21.56
CA PHE A 230 -27.38 21.67 21.26
C PHE A 230 -26.39 21.58 22.43
N LEU A 231 -26.85 21.76 23.66
CA LEU A 231 -26.08 21.52 24.88
C LEU A 231 -25.58 20.08 24.99
N ILE A 232 -26.44 19.08 24.73
CA ILE A 232 -26.03 17.67 24.73
C ILE A 232 -24.98 17.43 23.64
N CYS A 233 -25.17 17.97 22.44
CA CYS A 233 -24.19 17.86 21.35
C CYS A 233 -22.84 18.50 21.69
N MET A 234 -22.83 19.68 22.31
CA MET A 234 -21.60 20.35 22.76
C MET A 234 -20.88 19.56 23.86
N ILE A 235 -21.60 19.04 24.85
CA ILE A 235 -21.01 18.20 25.91
C ILE A 235 -20.40 16.92 25.32
N ARG A 236 -21.07 16.30 24.33
CA ARG A 236 -20.61 15.06 23.70
C ARG A 236 -19.41 15.27 22.78
N THR A 237 -19.26 16.45 22.20
CA THR A 237 -18.13 16.83 21.35
C THR A 237 -16.90 17.27 22.13
N GLN A 238 -17.02 17.59 23.43
CA GLN A 238 -15.87 17.82 24.32
C GLN A 238 -15.03 16.56 24.57
N LYS A 239 -15.56 15.37 24.30
CA LYS A 239 -14.74 14.15 24.28
C LYS A 239 -14.02 14.10 22.92
N PRO A 240 -12.69 14.30 22.87
CA PRO A 240 -11.98 14.28 21.61
C PRO A 240 -12.19 12.91 20.98
N GLN A 241 -12.71 12.90 19.76
CA GLN A 241 -12.67 11.71 18.94
C GLN A 241 -11.18 11.46 18.68
N CYS A 242 -10.66 10.33 19.13
CA CYS A 242 -9.26 9.97 18.95
C CYS A 242 -9.23 8.61 18.29
N LEU A 243 -8.65 8.54 17.10
CA LEU A 243 -8.30 7.26 16.48
C LEU A 243 -7.04 6.75 17.15
N THR A 244 -7.14 5.66 17.91
CA THR A 244 -5.97 5.03 18.54
C THR A 244 -5.60 3.74 17.82
N SER A 245 -4.32 3.55 17.50
CA SER A 245 -3.78 2.25 17.11
C SER A 245 -3.72 1.34 18.34
N GLY A 246 -4.60 0.35 18.41
CA GLY A 246 -4.64 -0.66 19.48
C GLY A 246 -4.79 -0.11 20.91
N LYS A 247 -5.28 1.13 21.09
CA LYS A 247 -5.29 1.91 22.36
C LYS A 247 -3.91 2.33 22.91
N PHE A 248 -2.82 2.06 22.19
CA PHE A 248 -1.47 2.42 22.63
C PHE A 248 -1.02 3.79 22.15
N ALA A 249 -1.42 4.18 20.93
CA ALA A 249 -0.98 5.43 20.33
C ALA A 249 -2.12 6.12 19.60
N ILE A 250 -2.28 7.44 19.81
CA ILE A 250 -3.21 8.26 19.04
C ILE A 250 -2.62 8.49 17.64
N LEU A 251 -3.41 8.23 16.61
CA LEU A 251 -3.08 8.50 15.21
C LEU A 251 -3.33 9.99 14.93
N SER A 252 -2.31 10.81 15.20
CA SER A 252 -2.30 12.25 14.92
C SER A 252 -1.08 12.63 14.09
N LEU A 253 -1.16 13.78 13.40
CA LEU A 253 -0.02 14.32 12.65
C LEU A 253 1.17 14.61 13.59
N THR A 254 0.90 15.10 14.80
CA THR A 254 1.92 15.38 15.82
C THR A 254 2.71 14.11 16.18
N ASN A 255 2.02 13.03 16.55
CA ASN A 255 2.66 11.78 16.91
C ASN A 255 3.45 11.17 15.74
N PHE A 256 2.96 11.33 14.51
CA PHE A 256 3.73 10.94 13.33
C PHE A 256 5.04 11.73 13.18
N THR A 257 5.01 13.05 13.38
CA THR A 257 6.24 13.86 13.32
C THR A 257 7.23 13.46 14.42
N ASP A 258 6.76 13.06 15.59
CA ASP A 258 7.63 12.62 16.68
C ASP A 258 8.22 11.24 16.41
N ILE A 259 7.45 10.31 15.83
CA ILE A 259 7.96 9.02 15.34
C ILE A 259 9.02 9.24 14.25
N LEU A 260 8.79 10.18 13.33
CA LEU A 260 9.77 10.51 12.29
C LEU A 260 11.05 11.10 12.88
N LYS A 261 10.94 12.07 13.79
CA LYS A 261 12.11 12.69 14.46
C LYS A 261 12.93 11.66 15.21
N THR A 262 12.28 10.80 15.99
CA THR A 262 12.96 9.74 16.73
C THR A 262 13.63 8.72 15.80
N SER A 263 12.94 8.28 14.74
CA SER A 263 13.50 7.38 13.72
C SER A 263 14.71 7.99 13.00
N MET A 264 14.64 9.27 12.63
CA MET A 264 15.77 9.99 12.02
C MET A 264 16.91 10.17 13.01
N GLY A 265 16.62 10.40 14.30
CA GLY A 265 17.61 10.43 15.37
C GLY A 265 18.37 9.11 15.47
N TYR A 266 17.65 7.97 15.50
CA TYR A 266 18.27 6.65 15.50
C TYR A 266 19.12 6.40 14.24
N LEU A 267 18.61 6.73 13.05
CA LEU A 267 19.37 6.61 11.80
C LEU A 267 20.64 7.46 11.81
N SER A 268 20.58 8.68 12.34
CA SER A 268 21.75 9.56 12.46
C SER A 268 22.82 8.97 13.36
N VAL A 269 22.41 8.41 14.51
CA VAL A 269 23.32 7.71 15.43
C VAL A 269 23.92 6.47 14.79
N LEU A 270 23.11 5.67 14.09
CA LEU A 270 23.58 4.44 13.47
C LEU A 270 24.57 4.73 12.33
N ARG A 271 24.34 5.80 11.58
CA ARG A 271 25.25 6.28 10.52
C ARG A 271 26.58 6.79 11.07
N THR A 272 26.66 7.24 12.31
CA THR A 272 27.95 7.61 12.92
C THR A 272 28.79 6.40 13.35
N PHE A 273 28.22 5.19 13.42
CA PHE A 273 28.91 3.96 13.79
C PHE A 273 29.27 3.05 12.59
N VAL A 274 28.79 3.36 11.39
CA VAL A 274 29.10 2.66 10.12
C VAL A 274 30.01 3.54 9.29
#